data_AF-A0A943L133-F1
#
_entry.id   AF-A0A943L133-F1
#
_cell.length_a   1.000
_cell.length_b   1.000
_cell.length_c   1.000
_cell.angle_alpha   90.00
_cell.angle_beta   90.00
_cell.angle_gamma   90.00
#
_symmetry.space_group_name_H-M   'P 1'
#
loop_
_entity.id
_entity.type
_entity.pdbx_description
1 polymer ?
#
loop_
_entity_poly.entity_id
_entity_poly.type
_entity_poly.pdbx_seq_one_letter_code
_entity_poly.pdbx_strand_id
1 'polypeptide(L)'
;MSFELLDTKETTTEEGRSCLMLCNFNGKEAKTVSNLAGMLGIRDKVLINYKNGNTLVKDVINNNLLTDAEDGVKNKAIIFNNISGNKIGLFIENLKKFRLNNVLKATVTETSREWTVDVLLKNLVAEKVAMQTGKDFDHEEQ
;
A
#
# COMPACT_ATOMS: atom_id res chain seq x y z
N MET A 1 18.53 11.08 4.19
CA MET A 1 17.85 11.08 2.87
C MET A 1 16.61 11.95 3.00
N SER A 2 16.38 12.89 2.08
CA SER A 2 15.23 13.80 2.13
C SER A 2 14.01 13.14 1.49
N PHE A 3 12.91 13.05 2.23
CA PHE A 3 11.64 12.60 1.69
C PHE A 3 11.01 13.71 0.85
N GLU A 4 10.64 13.38 -0.38
CA GLU A 4 9.77 14.20 -1.19
C GLU A 4 8.32 13.95 -0.79
N LEU A 5 7.57 15.04 -0.59
CA LEU A 5 6.10 14.99 -0.50
C LEU A 5 5.58 14.22 -1.73
N LEU A 6 4.55 13.41 -1.56
CA LEU A 6 3.83 12.76 -2.67
C LEU A 6 3.50 13.80 -3.74
N ASP A 7 4.34 13.92 -4.78
CA ASP A 7 4.12 14.89 -5.84
C ASP A 7 3.04 14.30 -6.73
N THR A 8 1.84 14.84 -6.55
CA THR A 8 0.66 14.41 -7.30
C THR A 8 0.79 14.72 -8.79
N LYS A 9 1.84 15.42 -9.22
CA LYS A 9 2.11 15.79 -10.61
C LYS A 9 2.95 14.79 -11.40
N GLU A 10 3.49 13.73 -10.78
CA GLU A 10 4.25 12.73 -11.53
C GLU A 10 3.38 11.96 -12.53
N THR A 11 3.75 12.07 -13.80
CA THR A 11 3.04 11.51 -14.97
C THR A 11 3.76 10.31 -15.58
N THR A 12 4.97 9.99 -15.12
CA THR A 12 5.77 8.86 -15.61
C THR A 12 5.47 7.60 -14.82
N THR A 13 4.96 6.56 -15.48
CA THR A 13 4.94 5.19 -14.97
C THR A 13 6.18 4.47 -15.48
N GLU A 14 6.96 3.87 -14.58
CA GLU A 14 8.06 2.97 -14.96
C GLU A 14 7.53 1.75 -15.73
N GLU A 15 8.37 1.07 -16.51
CA GLU A 15 7.99 -0.24 -17.07
C GLU A 15 7.74 -1.24 -15.92
N GLY A 16 6.52 -1.75 -15.81
CA GLY A 16 6.18 -2.68 -14.74
C GLY A 16 4.67 -2.87 -14.55
N ARG A 17 4.30 -3.94 -13.83
CA ARG A 17 2.89 -4.30 -13.56
C ARG A 17 2.21 -3.25 -12.68
N SER A 18 1.33 -2.43 -13.24
CA SER A 18 0.51 -1.50 -12.44
C SER A 18 -0.59 -2.24 -11.68
N CYS A 19 -0.52 -2.28 -10.35
CA CYS A 19 -1.50 -3.00 -9.55
C CYS A 19 -1.80 -2.34 -8.19
N LEU A 20 -2.97 -2.68 -7.65
CA LEU A 20 -3.40 -2.27 -6.32
C LEU A 20 -3.31 -3.45 -5.34
N MET A 21 -2.54 -3.33 -4.27
CA MET A 21 -2.51 -4.35 -3.23
C MET A 21 -3.41 -3.93 -2.08
N LEU A 22 -4.34 -4.80 -1.72
CA LEU A 22 -5.30 -4.58 -0.63
C LEU A 22 -4.97 -5.52 0.52
N CYS A 23 -4.44 -4.96 1.59
CA CYS A 23 -4.01 -5.71 2.78
C CYS A 23 -5.12 -5.75 3.82
N ASN A 24 -5.50 -6.94 4.29
CA ASN A 24 -6.42 -7.15 5.41
C ASN A 24 -7.83 -6.55 5.23
N PHE A 25 -8.27 -6.40 3.98
CA PHE A 25 -9.63 -5.97 3.65
C PHE A 25 -10.61 -7.14 3.74
N ASN A 26 -11.82 -6.88 4.26
CA ASN A 26 -12.91 -7.83 4.13
C ASN A 26 -13.50 -7.79 2.71
N GLY A 27 -14.28 -8.80 2.34
CA GLY A 27 -14.83 -8.91 0.98
C GLY A 27 -15.72 -7.73 0.54
N LYS A 28 -16.47 -7.11 1.47
CA LYS A 28 -17.33 -5.95 1.16
C LYS A 28 -16.47 -4.71 0.87
N GLU A 29 -15.51 -4.43 1.75
CA GLU A 29 -14.60 -3.29 1.60
C GLU A 29 -13.72 -3.47 0.35
N ALA A 30 -13.14 -4.64 0.15
CA ALA A 30 -12.33 -4.95 -1.03
C ALA A 30 -13.11 -4.72 -2.32
N LYS A 31 -14.39 -5.11 -2.37
CA LYS A 31 -15.27 -4.87 -3.53
C LYS A 31 -15.50 -3.37 -3.77
N THR A 32 -15.79 -2.61 -2.72
CA THR A 32 -15.96 -1.14 -2.81
C THR A 32 -14.70 -0.47 -3.35
N VAL A 33 -13.56 -0.79 -2.75
CA VAL A 33 -12.25 -0.25 -3.15
C VAL A 33 -11.89 -0.66 -4.59
N SER A 34 -12.18 -1.91 -4.96
CA SER A 34 -11.96 -2.42 -6.33
C SER A 34 -12.85 -1.71 -7.36
N ASN A 35 -14.11 -1.47 -7.04
CA ASN A 35 -15.02 -0.74 -7.93
C ASN A 35 -14.53 0.71 -8.14
N LEU A 36 -14.08 1.35 -7.06
CA LEU A 36 -13.49 2.69 -7.15
C LEU A 36 -12.23 2.69 -8.02
N ALA A 37 -11.32 1.74 -7.80
CA ALA A 37 -10.11 1.57 -8.60
C ALA A 37 -10.45 1.38 -10.09
N GLY A 38 -11.45 0.54 -10.39
CA GLY A 38 -11.91 0.26 -11.74
C GLY A 38 -12.45 1.49 -12.47
N MET A 39 -13.20 2.37 -11.77
CA MET A 39 -13.67 3.64 -12.34
C MET A 39 -12.53 4.59 -12.73
N LEU A 40 -11.37 4.47 -12.08
CA LEU A 40 -10.16 5.24 -12.38
C LEU A 40 -9.20 4.50 -13.33
N GLY A 41 -9.63 3.37 -13.89
CA GLY A 41 -8.83 2.58 -14.83
C GLY A 41 -7.79 1.65 -14.19
N ILE A 42 -7.79 1.50 -12.86
CA ILE A 42 -6.91 0.57 -12.13
C ILE A 42 -7.67 -0.76 -11.99
N ARG A 43 -7.33 -1.73 -12.85
CA ARG A 43 -8.07 -3.01 -12.94
C ARG A 43 -7.41 -4.14 -12.17
N ASP A 44 -6.08 -4.17 -12.23
CA ASP A 44 -5.29 -5.22 -11.62
C ASP A 44 -5.11 -4.98 -10.13
N LYS A 45 -5.27 -6.06 -9.36
CA LYS A 45 -5.29 -6.02 -7.90
C LYS A 45 -4.85 -7.34 -7.31
N VAL A 46 -4.22 -7.25 -6.16
CA VAL A 46 -3.79 -8.39 -5.36
C VAL A 46 -4.39 -8.25 -3.97
N LEU A 47 -5.14 -9.25 -3.52
CA LEU A 47 -5.68 -9.29 -2.16
C LEU A 47 -4.71 -10.09 -1.29
N ILE A 48 -4.24 -9.47 -0.22
CA ILE A 48 -3.37 -10.12 0.76
C ILE A 48 -3.93 -9.96 2.17
N ASN A 49 -3.62 -10.90 3.04
CA ASN A 49 -4.00 -10.87 4.44
C ASN A 49 -2.77 -11.08 5.34
N TYR A 50 -2.96 -11.00 6.64
CA TYR A 50 -1.89 -11.13 7.64
C TYR A 50 -1.07 -12.42 7.50
N LYS A 51 -1.63 -13.51 6.96
CA LYS A 51 -0.88 -14.75 6.71
C LYS A 51 0.15 -14.63 5.59
N ASN A 52 0.05 -13.59 4.77
CA ASN A 52 1.00 -13.29 3.71
C ASN A 52 2.14 -12.37 4.17
N GLY A 53 2.24 -12.07 5.46
CA GLY A 53 3.20 -11.11 6.03
C GLY A 53 4.66 -11.34 5.63
N ASN A 54 5.08 -12.61 5.51
CA ASN A 54 6.44 -13.00 5.12
C ASN A 54 6.73 -12.86 3.62
N THR A 55 5.72 -12.58 2.79
CA THR A 55 5.91 -12.45 1.34
C THR A 55 6.64 -11.15 1.04
N LEU A 56 7.63 -11.16 0.15
CA LEU A 56 8.26 -9.94 -0.35
C LEU A 56 7.28 -9.15 -1.22
N VAL A 57 7.34 -7.83 -1.16
CA VAL A 57 6.45 -6.96 -1.96
C VAL A 57 6.60 -7.24 -3.45
N LYS A 58 7.82 -7.47 -3.96
CA LYS A 58 8.04 -7.88 -5.36
C LYS A 58 7.35 -9.21 -5.72
N ASP A 59 7.29 -10.15 -4.79
CA ASP A 59 6.64 -11.44 -5.01
C ASP A 59 5.11 -11.28 -4.99
N VAL A 60 4.58 -10.39 -4.13
CA VAL A 60 3.17 -9.97 -4.19
C VAL A 60 2.84 -9.36 -5.56
N ILE A 61 3.69 -8.49 -6.10
CA ILE A 61 3.54 -7.94 -7.47
C ILE A 61 3.51 -9.06 -8.50
N ASN A 62 4.19 -10.18 -8.28
CA ASN A 62 4.21 -11.31 -9.21
C ASN A 62 3.13 -12.37 -8.92
N ASN A 63 2.21 -12.12 -7.98
CA ASN A 63 1.23 -13.10 -7.47
C ASN A 63 1.85 -14.36 -6.84
N ASN A 64 3.10 -14.29 -6.39
CA ASN A 64 3.79 -15.37 -5.69
C ASN A 64 3.63 -15.15 -4.17
N LEU A 65 2.54 -15.66 -3.60
CA LEU A 65 2.19 -15.40 -2.20
C LEU A 65 2.60 -16.57 -1.29
N LEU A 66 3.34 -16.27 -0.23
CA LEU A 66 3.56 -17.20 0.88
C LEU A 66 2.40 -17.10 1.86
N THR A 67 2.03 -18.20 2.52
CA THR A 67 0.92 -18.24 3.50
C THR A 67 1.38 -18.92 4.80
N ASP A 68 2.56 -18.54 5.26
CA ASP A 68 3.31 -19.12 6.37
C ASP A 68 3.46 -18.16 7.56
N ALA A 69 2.96 -16.92 7.45
CA ALA A 69 3.02 -15.98 8.56
C ALA A 69 1.95 -16.32 9.61
N GLU A 70 2.40 -16.63 10.84
CA GLU A 70 1.49 -16.91 11.96
C GLU A 70 1.00 -15.64 12.68
N ASP A 71 1.89 -14.65 12.85
CA ASP A 71 1.59 -13.39 13.57
C ASP A 71 1.82 -12.14 12.71
N GLY A 72 1.30 -12.16 11.48
CA GLY A 72 1.44 -11.02 10.58
C GLY A 72 0.64 -9.79 10.99
N VAL A 73 1.06 -8.62 10.48
CA VAL A 73 0.44 -7.34 10.79
C VAL A 73 -0.99 -7.27 10.25
N LYS A 74 -1.95 -6.91 11.11
CA LYS A 74 -3.40 -6.92 10.80
C LYS A 74 -3.94 -5.57 10.33
N ASN A 75 -3.09 -4.54 10.25
CA ASN A 75 -3.48 -3.21 9.79
C ASN A 75 -3.98 -3.25 8.34
N LYS A 76 -5.01 -2.47 8.04
CA LYS A 76 -5.52 -2.30 6.68
C LYS A 76 -4.62 -1.34 5.93
N ALA A 77 -4.20 -1.73 4.73
CA ALA A 77 -3.36 -0.89 3.90
C ALA A 77 -3.69 -1.04 2.41
N ILE A 78 -3.63 0.07 1.70
CA ILE A 78 -3.70 0.11 0.24
C ILE A 78 -2.30 0.50 -0.24
N ILE A 79 -1.67 -0.41 -0.98
CA ILE A 79 -0.34 -0.18 -1.54
C ILE A 79 -0.48 -0.05 -3.06
N PHE A 80 0.04 1.05 -3.61
CA PHE A 80 -0.01 1.37 -5.03
C PHE A 80 1.32 0.98 -5.68
N ASN A 81 1.30 0.09 -6.67
CA ASN A 81 2.49 -0.23 -7.45
C ASN A 81 2.35 0.33 -8.87
N ASN A 82 3.32 1.13 -9.28
CA ASN A 82 3.40 1.71 -10.63
C ASN A 82 2.09 2.40 -11.09
N ILE A 83 1.52 3.23 -10.23
CA ILE A 83 0.32 4.04 -10.52
C ILE A 83 0.74 5.50 -10.42
N SER A 84 0.48 6.28 -11.49
CA SER A 84 0.78 7.72 -11.53
C SER A 84 0.19 8.48 -10.34
N GLY A 85 0.92 9.46 -9.81
CA GLY A 85 0.51 10.28 -8.66
C GLY A 85 -0.88 10.91 -8.83
N ASN A 86 -1.21 11.40 -10.02
CA ASN A 86 -2.53 11.95 -10.35
C ASN A 86 -3.68 10.97 -10.07
N LYS A 87 -3.53 9.70 -10.48
CA LYS A 87 -4.54 8.65 -10.25
C LYS A 87 -4.63 8.28 -8.78
N ILE A 88 -3.48 8.20 -8.08
CA ILE A 88 -3.45 7.96 -6.63
C ILE A 88 -4.20 9.08 -5.90
N GLY A 89 -3.92 10.35 -6.21
CA GLY A 89 -4.59 11.50 -5.61
C GLY A 89 -6.11 11.45 -5.80
N LEU A 90 -6.58 11.26 -7.03
CA LEU A 90 -8.01 11.11 -7.34
C LEU A 90 -8.66 9.92 -6.62
N PHE A 91 -7.93 8.81 -6.52
CA PHE A 91 -8.40 7.64 -5.79
C PHE A 91 -8.58 7.94 -4.31
N ILE A 92 -7.60 8.59 -3.67
CA ILE A 92 -7.64 8.94 -2.25
C ILE A 92 -8.80 9.90 -1.95
N GLU A 93 -9.00 10.92 -2.79
CA GLU A 93 -10.12 11.87 -2.62
C GLU A 93 -11.47 11.18 -2.70
N ASN A 94 -11.65 10.25 -3.64
CA ASN A 94 -12.89 9.49 -3.72
C ASN A 94 -13.02 8.48 -2.58
N LEU A 95 -11.92 7.88 -2.11
CA LEU A 95 -11.91 6.93 -1.01
C LEU A 95 -12.42 7.55 0.30
N LYS A 96 -12.14 8.84 0.55
CA LYS A 96 -12.63 9.59 1.71
C LYS A 96 -14.16 9.56 1.84
N LYS A 97 -14.89 9.47 0.71
CA LYS A 97 -16.36 9.42 0.68
C LYS A 97 -16.93 8.11 1.24
N PHE A 98 -16.15 7.05 1.28
CA PHE A 98 -16.60 5.71 1.67
C PHE A 98 -16.38 5.38 3.17
N ARG A 99 -15.94 6.34 3.99
CA ARG A 99 -15.74 6.20 5.45
C ARG A 99 -14.94 4.96 5.86
N LEU A 100 -13.92 4.59 5.06
CA LEU A 100 -12.98 3.52 5.40
C LEU A 100 -11.98 4.06 6.42
N ASN A 101 -12.20 3.75 7.69
CA ASN A 101 -11.34 4.21 8.77
C ASN A 101 -10.03 3.41 8.85
N ASN A 102 -8.95 4.08 9.26
CA ASN A 102 -7.65 3.47 9.59
C ASN A 102 -6.96 2.68 8.47
N VAL A 103 -7.18 3.09 7.21
CA VAL A 103 -6.45 2.53 6.06
C VAL A 103 -5.14 3.29 5.84
N LEU A 104 -4.02 2.57 5.99
CA LEU A 104 -2.68 3.02 5.61
C LEU A 104 -2.56 3.09 4.09
N LYS A 105 -1.73 4.01 3.59
CA LYS A 105 -1.56 4.24 2.15
C LYS A 105 -0.08 4.40 1.85
N ALA A 106 0.40 3.69 0.84
CA ALA A 106 1.81 3.71 0.45
C ALA A 106 1.97 3.48 -1.04
N THR A 107 3.04 4.01 -1.62
CA THR A 107 3.47 3.68 -2.98
C THR A 107 4.69 2.77 -2.88
N VAL A 108 4.78 1.77 -3.74
CA VAL A 108 5.96 0.89 -3.83
C VAL A 108 7.13 1.69 -4.40
N THR A 109 8.20 1.80 -3.62
CA THR A 109 9.53 2.28 -4.03
C THR A 109 10.47 1.11 -4.30
N GLU A 110 11.62 1.37 -4.94
CA GLU A 110 12.67 0.37 -5.16
C GLU A 110 13.07 -0.35 -3.86
N THR A 111 13.26 0.39 -2.77
CA THR A 111 13.59 -0.18 -1.46
C THR A 111 12.47 -1.05 -0.91
N SER A 112 11.22 -0.59 -1.00
CA SER A 112 10.08 -1.33 -0.44
C SER A 112 9.78 -2.64 -1.18
N ARG A 113 10.25 -2.80 -2.43
CA ARG A 113 10.11 -4.06 -3.20
C ARG A 113 10.84 -5.23 -2.55
N GLU A 114 11.94 -4.93 -1.86
CA GLU A 114 12.79 -5.90 -1.17
C GLU A 114 12.35 -6.15 0.28
N TRP A 115 11.33 -5.45 0.76
CA TRP A 115 10.76 -5.69 2.09
C TRP A 115 9.67 -6.77 2.06
N THR A 116 9.50 -7.44 3.20
CA THR A 116 8.29 -8.23 3.43
C THR A 116 7.09 -7.32 3.65
N VAL A 117 5.89 -7.82 3.35
CA VAL A 117 4.63 -7.10 3.61
C VAL A 117 4.55 -6.65 5.06
N ASP A 118 4.98 -7.50 6.00
CA ASP A 118 4.97 -7.19 7.43
C ASP A 118 5.87 -6.00 7.79
N VAL A 119 7.11 -5.98 7.28
CA VAL A 119 8.05 -4.88 7.53
C VAL A 119 7.48 -3.58 6.96
N LEU A 120 6.96 -3.62 5.73
CA LEU A 120 6.32 -2.46 5.12
C LEU A 120 5.14 -1.94 5.98
N LEU A 121 4.26 -2.83 6.45
CA LEU A 121 3.13 -2.42 7.29
C LEU A 121 3.56 -1.87 8.65
N LYS A 122 4.60 -2.43 9.29
CA LYS A 122 5.16 -1.91 10.55
C LYS A 122 5.69 -0.48 10.38
N ASN A 123 6.45 -0.24 9.32
CA ASN A 123 6.97 1.09 9.00
C ASN A 123 5.84 2.10 8.77
N LEU A 124 4.81 1.74 8.01
CA LEU A 124 3.66 2.62 7.78
C LEU A 124 2.86 2.93 9.07
N VAL A 125 2.79 1.98 10.01
CA VAL A 125 2.19 2.23 11.32
C VAL A 125 3.06 3.19 12.12
N ALA A 126 4.37 2.98 12.15
CA ALA A 126 5.31 3.85 12.85
C ALA A 126 5.24 5.29 12.32
N GLU A 127 5.28 5.47 10.99
CA GLU A 127 5.13 6.77 10.33
C GLU A 127 3.82 7.46 10.71
N LYS A 128 2.69 6.73 10.67
CA LYS A 128 1.38 7.30 11.06
C LYS A 128 1.40 7.79 12.51
N VAL A 129 2.01 7.03 13.42
CA VAL A 129 2.11 7.41 14.85
C VAL A 129 3.02 8.62 15.02
N ALA A 130 4.15 8.66 14.31
CA ALA A 130 5.07 9.81 14.30
C ALA A 130 4.38 11.10 13.83
N MET A 131 3.65 11.04 12.71
CA MET A 131 2.86 12.16 12.18
C MET A 131 1.77 12.64 13.16
N GLN A 132 1.14 11.72 13.90
CA GLN A 132 0.12 12.06 14.88
C GLN A 132 0.69 12.67 16.16
N THR A 133 1.94 12.35 16.50
CA THR A 133 2.60 12.77 17.75
C THR A 133 3.57 13.95 17.55
N GLY A 134 3.85 14.34 16.31
CA GLY A 134 4.72 15.46 15.97
C GLY A 134 6.20 15.23 16.28
N LYS A 135 6.64 13.97 16.38
CA LYS A 135 8.04 13.59 16.61
C LYS A 135 8.61 12.91 15.37
N ASP A 136 9.75 13.37 14.89
CA ASP A 136 10.52 12.71 13.83
C ASP A 136 11.01 11.33 14.31
N PHE A 137 10.94 10.33 13.43
CA PHE A 137 11.36 8.96 13.71
C PHE A 137 12.53 8.59 12.80
N ASP A 138 13.60 8.06 13.37
CA ASP A 138 14.70 7.44 12.62
C ASP A 138 14.29 6.02 12.20
N HIS A 139 14.38 5.73 10.91
CA HIS A 139 14.10 4.39 10.39
C HIS A 139 15.21 3.42 10.84
N GLU A 140 14.84 2.31 11.47
CA GLU A 140 15.78 1.22 11.74
C GLU A 140 16.08 0.49 10.42
N GLU A 141 17.25 0.75 9.85
CA GLU A 141 17.88 -0.10 8.84
C GLU A 141 18.32 -1.40 9.52
N GLN A 142 17.79 -2.54 9.10
CA GLN A 142 18.37 -3.87 9.37
C GLN A 142 19.07 -4.39 8.12
#